data_AF-C6C706-F1
#
_entry.id   AF-C6C706-F1
#
_cell.length_a   1.000
_cell.length_b   1.000
_cell.length_c   1.000
_cell.angle_alpha   90.00
_cell.angle_beta   90.00
_cell.angle_gamma   90.00
#
_symmetry.space_group_name_H-M   'P 1'
#
loop_
_entity.id
_entity.type
_entity.pdbx_description
1 polymer ?
#
loop_
_entity_poly.entity_id
_entity_poly.type
_entity_poly.pdbx_seq_one_letter_code
_entity_poly.pdbx_strand_id
1 'polypeptide(L)' 'MPCRFPAASPQTNGDLNSQLDDTEAALADCADQVDSIIACQQQASAAALPARHI' A
#
# COMPACT_ATOMS: atom_id res chain seq x y z
N MET A 1 -5.38 -1.69 -7.79
CA MET A 1 -6.47 -0.74 -7.50
C MET A 1 -5.87 0.35 -6.63
N PRO A 2 -6.13 1.65 -6.82
CA PRO A 2 -5.51 2.67 -5.97
C PRO A 2 -5.78 2.39 -4.49
N CYS A 3 -4.75 2.49 -3.64
CA CYS A 3 -4.91 2.44 -2.18
C CYS A 3 -6.00 3.40 -1.73
N ARG A 4 -7.06 2.88 -1.12
CA ARG A 4 -8.18 3.69 -0.61
C ARG A 4 -8.71 3.07 0.67
N PHE A 5 -8.95 3.93 1.64
CA PHE A 5 -9.66 3.56 2.85
C PHE A 5 -11.17 3.79 2.67
N PRO A 6 -12.02 2.92 3.24
CA PRO A 6 -13.45 3.18 3.31
C PRO A 6 -13.72 4.42 4.16
N ALA A 7 -14.76 5.18 3.81
CA ALA A 7 -15.20 6.30 4.63
C ALA A 7 -15.84 5.76 5.92
N ALA A 8 -15.43 6.30 7.08
CA ALA A 8 -15.92 5.84 8.37
C ALA A 8 -17.21 6.56 8.80
N SER A 9 -18.22 5.78 9.22
CA SER A 9 -19.45 6.31 9.84
C SER A 9 -20.15 5.28 10.75
N PRO A 10 -19.46 4.71 11.76
CA PRO A 10 -20.06 3.70 12.63
C PRO A 10 -21.19 4.30 13.49
N GLN A 11 -22.30 3.57 13.63
CA GLN A 11 -23.42 3.97 14.49
C GLN A 11 -23.44 3.21 15.81
N THR A 12 -22.81 2.04 15.84
CA THR A 12 -22.68 1.18 17.01
C THR A 12 -21.23 0.76 17.22
N ASN A 13 -20.92 0.23 18.41
CA ASN A 13 -19.61 -0.37 18.66
C ASN A 13 -19.36 -1.59 17.77
N GLY A 14 -20.41 -2.31 17.37
CA GLY A 14 -20.29 -3.40 16.39
C GLY A 14 -19.87 -2.87 15.03
N ASP A 15 -20.51 -1.80 14.54
CA ASP A 15 -20.14 -1.17 13.26
C ASP A 15 -18.73 -0.59 13.30
N LEU A 16 -18.31 -0.06 14.45
CA LEU A 16 -16.94 0.42 14.66
C LEU A 16 -15.94 -0.72 14.57
N ASN A 17 -16.24 -1.86 15.20
CA ASN A 17 -15.33 -3.02 15.16
C ASN A 17 -15.22 -3.57 13.74
N SER A 18 -16.33 -3.71 13.02
CA SER A 18 -16.29 -4.15 11.61
C SER A 18 -15.53 -3.16 10.73
N GLN A 19 -15.73 -1.84 10.90
CA GLN A 19 -14.99 -0.85 10.12
C GLN A 19 -13.50 -0.81 10.47
N LEU A 20 -13.13 -1.17 11.70
CA LEU A 20 -11.73 -1.35 12.07
C LEU A 20 -11.13 -2.52 11.29
N ASP A 21 -11.78 -3.67 11.29
CA ASP A 21 -11.34 -4.86 10.54
C ASP A 21 -11.19 -4.53 9.03
N ASP A 22 -12.17 -3.84 8.44
CA ASP A 22 -12.13 -3.40 7.03
C ASP A 22 -10.97 -2.42 6.76
N THR A 23 -10.69 -1.52 7.71
CA THR A 23 -9.60 -0.55 7.61
C THR A 23 -8.23 -1.23 7.69
N GLU A 24 -8.09 -2.22 8.57
CA GLU A 24 -6.86 -3.01 8.69
C GLU A 24 -6.59 -3.84 7.44
N ALA A 25 -7.64 -4.44 6.85
CA ALA A 25 -7.52 -5.14 5.57
C ALA A 25 -7.09 -4.19 4.44
N ALA A 26 -7.74 -3.03 4.31
CA ALA A 26 -7.37 -2.02 3.32
C ALA A 26 -5.94 -1.47 3.52
N LEU A 27 -5.48 -1.39 4.77
CA LEU A 27 -4.11 -1.01 5.09
C LEU A 27 -3.11 -2.06 4.62
N ALA A 28 -3.38 -3.34 4.89
CA ALA A 28 -2.53 -4.45 4.44
C ALA A 28 -2.39 -4.48 2.91
N ASP A 29 -3.52 -4.40 2.19
CA ASP A 29 -3.54 -4.33 0.73
C ASP A 29 -2.77 -3.13 0.18
N CYS A 30 -2.78 -2.01 0.91
CA CYS A 30 -2.02 -0.84 0.50
C CYS A 30 -0.51 -1.01 0.73
N ALA A 31 -0.12 -1.60 1.85
CA ALA A 31 1.28 -1.87 2.16
C ALA A 31 1.92 -2.74 1.07
N ASP A 32 1.24 -3.81 0.66
CA ASP A 32 1.71 -4.69 -0.42
C ASP A 32 1.93 -3.95 -1.75
N GLN A 33 1.06 -2.98 -2.06
CA GLN A 33 1.21 -2.14 -3.26
C GLN A 33 2.38 -1.17 -3.16
N VAL A 34 2.56 -0.54 -2.00
CA VAL A 34 3.70 0.36 -1.76
C VAL A 34 5.01 -0.42 -1.88
N ASP A 35 5.10 -1.61 -1.29
CA ASP A 35 6.27 -2.47 -1.38
C ASP A 35 6.57 -2.87 -2.83
N SER A 36 5.54 -3.21 -3.60
CA SER A 36 5.67 -3.51 -5.03
C SER A 36 6.21 -2.32 -5.83
N ILE A 37 5.73 -1.10 -5.54
CA ILE A 37 6.20 0.13 -6.17
C ILE A 37 7.66 0.40 -5.81
N ILE A 38 8.02 0.27 -4.52
CA ILE A 38 9.39 0.44 -4.05
C ILE A 38 10.32 -0.55 -4.75
N ALA A 39 9.95 -1.84 -4.82
CA ALA A 39 10.74 -2.85 -5.49
C ALA A 39 10.95 -2.54 -6.98
N CYS A 40 9.92 -2.03 -7.66
CA CYS A 40 10.01 -1.60 -9.05
C CYS A 40 10.98 -0.41 -9.21
N GLN A 41 10.88 0.60 -8.35
CA GLN A 41 11.76 1.78 -8.40
C GLN A 41 13.22 1.44 -8.10
N GLN A 42 13.47 0.50 -7.18
CA GLN A 42 14.80 0.01 -6.86
C GLN A 42 15.44 -0.71 -8.06
N GLN A 43 14.69 -1.57 -8.73
CA GLN A 43 15.16 -2.25 -9.95
C GLN A 43 15.45 -1.26 -11.08
N ALA A 44 14.56 -0.29 -11.30
CA ALA A 44 14.78 0.75 -12.30
C ALA A 44 16.03 1.59 -11.99
N SER A 45 16.25 1.93 -10.72
CA SER A 45 17.43 2.68 -10.28
C SER A 45 18.71 1.86 -10.43
N ALA A 46 18.67 0.56 -10.14
CA ALA A 46 19.81 -0.35 -10.32
C ALA A 46 20.17 -0.53 -11.80
N ALA A 47 19.17 -0.62 -12.68
CA ALA A 47 19.37 -0.70 -14.13
C ALA A 47 19.84 0.64 -14.74
N ALA A 48 19.59 1.76 -14.07
CA ALA A 48 20.00 3.10 -14.50
C ALA A 48 21.44 3.48 -14.09
N LEU A 49 22.17 2.64 -13.34
CA LEU A 49 23.62 2.82 -13.16
C LEU A 49 24.30 2.75 -14.54
N PRO A 50 25.04 3.80 -14.97
CA PRO A 50 25.61 3.83 -16.30
C PRO A 50 26.60 2.67 -16.48
N ALA A 51 26.62 2.07 -17.66
CA ALA A 51 27.72 1.22 -18.10
C ALA A 51 29.03 1.96 -17.82
N ARG A 52 29.74 1.52 -16.77
CA ARG A 52 30.99 2.10 -16.33
C ARG A 52 32.02 1.82 -17.42
N HIS A 53 32.18 2.75 -18.35
CA HIS A 53 33.29 2.78 -19.28
C HIS A 53 34.57 2.95 -18.46
N ILE A 54 35.31 1.85 -18.31
CA ILE A 54 36.74 1.83 -17.96
C ILE A 54 37.51 1.89 -19.27
#